data_AF-A0A2T2U3K3-F1
#
_entry.id   AF-A0A2T2U3K3-F1
#
_cell.length_a   1.000
_cell.length_b   1.000
_cell.length_c   1.000
_cell.angle_alpha   90.00
_cell.angle_beta   90.00
_cell.angle_gamma   90.00
#
_symmetry.space_group_name_H-M   'P 1'
#
loop_
_entity.id
_entity.type
_entity.pdbx_description
1 polymer ?
#
loop_
_entity_poly.entity_id
_entity_poly.type
_entity_poly.pdbx_seq_one_letter_code
_entity_poly.pdbx_strand_id
1 'polypeptide(L)'
;MPVLPHHPSWACPPLSSSLQPLSPMTVSTTTDAPVDLEADLRLLPVTGALSDPFIETLSETLGAAVERVVQDIEAETVACLTPVEDEPSDARTAHALVEEFVLAAYRYRRYKTADGFEGPSAFLVHVGDDHDRASVQDGADRGRHLAAGTCTAPDRS
;
A
#
# COMPACT_ATOMS: atom_id res chain seq x y z
N MET A 1 -39.90 -38.47 -25.84
CA MET A 1 -39.04 -38.41 -24.64
C MET A 1 -38.41 -37.03 -24.59
N PRO A 2 -38.66 -36.20 -23.56
CA PRO A 2 -38.04 -34.89 -23.48
C PRO A 2 -36.64 -35.01 -22.88
N VAL A 3 -35.67 -34.35 -23.53
CA VAL A 3 -34.29 -34.21 -23.10
C VAL A 3 -34.24 -33.07 -22.07
N LEU A 4 -33.75 -33.36 -20.86
CA LEU A 4 -33.54 -32.35 -19.82
C LEU A 4 -32.30 -31.51 -20.14
N PRO A 5 -32.30 -30.19 -19.86
CA PRO A 5 -31.12 -29.36 -20.04
C PRO A 5 -30.10 -29.61 -18.91
N HIS A 6 -28.85 -29.78 -19.29
CA HIS A 6 -27.71 -29.82 -18.37
C HIS A 6 -27.50 -28.43 -17.75
N HIS A 7 -27.67 -28.32 -16.44
CA HIS A 7 -27.22 -27.15 -15.68
C HIS A 7 -25.69 -27.20 -15.55
N PRO A 8 -24.95 -26.11 -15.85
CA PRO A 8 -23.54 -26.04 -15.53
C PRO A 8 -23.37 -25.91 -14.01
N SER A 9 -22.73 -26.91 -13.42
CA SER A 9 -22.30 -26.93 -12.02
C SER A 9 -21.19 -25.90 -11.83
N TRP A 10 -21.56 -24.68 -11.41
CA TRP A 10 -20.61 -23.69 -10.91
C TRP A 10 -20.36 -24.03 -9.44
N ALA A 11 -19.58 -25.08 -9.21
CA ALA A 11 -19.02 -25.31 -7.89
C ALA A 11 -18.01 -24.18 -7.63
N CYS A 12 -18.35 -23.25 -6.74
CA CYS A 12 -17.35 -22.37 -6.14
C CYS A 12 -16.22 -23.27 -5.60
N PRO A 13 -14.96 -23.08 -6.03
CA PRO A 13 -13.86 -23.77 -5.38
C PRO A 13 -13.89 -23.41 -3.89
N PRO A 14 -13.63 -24.36 -2.98
CA PRO A 14 -13.54 -24.05 -1.57
C PRO A 14 -12.45 -22.99 -1.38
N LEU A 15 -12.80 -21.87 -0.73
CA LEU A 15 -11.86 -20.89 -0.23
C LEU A 15 -10.85 -21.64 0.66
N SER A 16 -9.69 -21.95 0.09
CA SER A 16 -8.61 -22.62 0.80
C SER A 16 -8.21 -21.71 1.96
N SER A 17 -8.58 -22.14 3.16
CA SER A 17 -8.40 -21.44 4.42
C SER A 17 -6.95 -21.53 4.88
N SER A 18 -6.02 -21.01 4.08
CA SER A 18 -4.69 -20.64 4.56
C SER A 18 -4.62 -19.13 4.70
N LEU A 19 -5.47 -18.57 5.56
CA LEU A 19 -5.19 -17.29 6.19
C LEU A 19 -4.05 -17.51 7.18
N GLN A 20 -2.85 -17.81 6.68
CA GLN A 20 -1.67 -17.56 7.50
C GLN A 20 -1.66 -16.06 7.78
N PRO A 21 -1.38 -15.65 9.03
CA PRO A 21 -1.25 -14.23 9.32
C PRO A 21 -0.21 -13.68 8.36
N LEU A 22 -0.62 -12.72 7.52
CA LEU A 22 0.29 -12.06 6.59
C LEU A 22 1.45 -11.51 7.41
N SER A 23 2.67 -11.82 6.98
CA SER A 23 3.86 -11.19 7.57
C SER A 23 3.64 -9.69 7.56
N PRO A 24 3.72 -9.03 8.74
CA PRO A 24 3.44 -7.62 8.83
C PRO A 24 4.40 -6.87 7.92
N MET A 25 3.86 -5.97 7.09
CA MET A 25 4.68 -5.10 6.26
C MET A 25 5.58 -4.25 7.13
N THR A 26 6.87 -4.20 6.80
CA THR A 26 7.83 -3.31 7.47
C THR A 26 7.73 -1.92 6.87
N VAL A 27 7.60 -0.90 7.71
CA VAL A 27 7.66 0.51 7.31
C VAL A 27 8.81 1.15 8.08
N SER A 28 9.69 1.84 7.37
CA SER A 28 10.77 2.62 7.98
C SER A 28 10.98 3.95 7.25
N THR A 29 11.61 4.89 7.95
CA THR A 29 12.02 6.17 7.36
C THR A 29 13.52 6.20 7.16
N THR A 30 13.98 6.90 6.12
CA THR A 30 15.40 7.08 5.82
C THR A 30 15.68 8.48 5.30
N THR A 31 16.89 8.97 5.56
CA THR A 31 17.45 10.22 5.02
C THR A 31 18.54 9.93 3.99
N ASP A 32 18.82 8.66 3.69
CA ASP A 32 19.79 8.29 2.66
C ASP A 32 19.31 8.84 1.31
N ALA A 33 20.26 9.28 0.48
CA ALA A 33 19.91 9.88 -0.80
C ALA A 33 19.08 8.88 -1.63
N PRO A 34 18.06 9.34 -2.39
CA PRO A 34 17.18 8.44 -3.15
C PRO A 34 17.92 7.47 -4.07
N VAL A 35 19.09 7.87 -4.59
CA VAL A 35 19.92 7.06 -5.47
C VAL A 35 20.53 5.85 -4.74
N ASP A 36 20.80 5.98 -3.44
CA ASP A 36 21.47 4.98 -2.61
C ASP A 36 20.49 4.01 -1.94
N LEU A 37 19.18 4.22 -2.12
CA LEU A 37 18.16 3.33 -1.57
C LEU A 37 18.14 1.98 -2.28
N GLU A 38 18.33 0.91 -1.51
CA GLU A 38 18.10 -0.47 -1.90
C GLU A 38 16.58 -0.74 -1.98
N ALA A 39 15.96 -0.28 -3.07
CA ALA A 39 14.55 -0.50 -3.34
C ALA A 39 14.36 -0.98 -4.78
N ASP A 40 13.47 -1.96 -4.96
CA ASP A 40 13.12 -2.51 -6.28
C ASP A 40 12.29 -1.50 -7.09
N LEU A 41 11.53 -0.65 -6.37
CA LEU A 41 10.69 0.39 -6.94
C LEU A 41 10.85 1.70 -6.18
N ARG A 42 10.87 2.81 -6.93
CA ARG A 42 10.84 4.17 -6.38
C ARG A 42 9.61 4.91 -6.87
N LEU A 43 8.80 5.38 -5.92
CA LEU A 43 7.62 6.19 -6.15
C LEU A 43 7.99 7.67 -5.93
N LEU A 44 7.68 8.49 -6.93
CA LEU A 44 7.78 9.94 -6.86
C LEU A 44 6.36 10.49 -6.98
N PRO A 45 5.69 10.83 -5.87
CA PRO A 45 4.39 11.45 -5.95
C PRO A 45 4.57 12.82 -6.61
N VAL A 46 4.05 13.00 -7.83
CA VAL A 46 4.06 14.29 -8.50
C VAL A 46 2.78 15.00 -8.13
N THR A 47 2.91 16.07 -7.37
CA THR A 47 1.83 16.93 -6.93
C THR A 47 1.79 18.16 -7.82
N GLY A 48 0.63 18.46 -8.40
CA GLY A 48 0.39 19.73 -9.10
C GLY A 48 0.23 20.88 -8.11
N ALA A 49 -0.30 22.04 -8.52
CA ALA A 49 -0.73 23.05 -7.55
C ALA A 49 -1.89 22.47 -6.72
N LEU A 50 -1.59 22.04 -5.50
CA LEU A 50 -2.52 21.30 -4.65
C LEU A 50 -3.45 22.24 -3.90
N SER A 51 -4.74 21.94 -3.96
CA SER A 51 -5.77 22.49 -3.07
C SER A 51 -6.13 21.46 -2.00
N ASP A 52 -7.00 21.84 -1.05
CA ASP A 52 -7.48 21.00 0.05
C ASP A 52 -7.83 19.51 -0.25
N PRO A 53 -8.20 19.05 -1.48
CA PRO A 53 -8.29 17.62 -1.77
C PRO A 53 -6.94 16.89 -1.95
N PHE A 54 -5.78 17.44 -1.54
CA PHE A 54 -4.48 16.76 -1.70
C PHE A 54 -4.48 15.33 -1.15
N ILE A 55 -4.93 15.13 0.09
CA ILE A 55 -4.93 13.80 0.72
C ILE A 55 -5.82 12.83 -0.06
N GLU A 56 -6.99 13.27 -0.51
CA GLU A 56 -7.89 12.44 -1.32
C GLU A 56 -7.26 12.10 -2.67
N THR A 57 -6.64 13.08 -3.33
CA THR A 57 -5.92 12.89 -4.59
C THR A 57 -4.74 11.92 -4.41
N LEU A 58 -3.98 12.07 -3.33
CA LEU A 58 -2.86 11.19 -2.97
C LEU A 58 -3.37 9.77 -2.74
N SER A 59 -4.44 9.60 -1.96
CA SER A 59 -5.05 8.28 -1.72
C SER A 59 -5.50 7.61 -3.02
N GLU A 60 -6.24 8.33 -3.88
CA GLU A 60 -6.73 7.79 -5.15
C GLU A 60 -5.59 7.41 -6.10
N THR A 61 -4.60 8.29 -6.26
CA THR A 61 -3.50 8.07 -7.21
C THR A 61 -2.49 7.06 -6.69
N LEU A 62 -2.10 7.13 -5.42
CA LEU A 62 -1.14 6.22 -4.81
C LEU A 62 -1.71 4.80 -4.76
N GLY A 63 -2.94 4.62 -4.30
CA GLY A 63 -3.57 3.29 -4.24
C GLY A 63 -3.60 2.62 -5.62
N ALA A 64 -4.06 3.34 -6.64
CA ALA A 64 -4.13 2.81 -8.00
C ALA A 64 -2.75 2.56 -8.64
N ALA A 65 -1.75 3.39 -8.30
CA ALA A 65 -0.38 3.20 -8.76
C ALA A 65 0.26 1.98 -8.10
N VAL A 66 0.10 1.83 -6.79
CA VAL A 66 0.61 0.68 -6.03
C VAL A 66 -0.01 -0.61 -6.54
N GLU A 67 -1.33 -0.65 -6.73
CA GLU A 67 -2.00 -1.84 -7.26
C GLU A 67 -1.45 -2.28 -8.63
N ARG A 68 -1.23 -1.34 -9.55
CA ARG A 68 -0.63 -1.63 -10.86
C ARG A 68 0.81 -2.09 -10.74
N VAL A 69 1.63 -1.37 -9.98
CA VAL A 69 3.05 -1.68 -9.92
C VAL A 69 3.31 -3.01 -9.21
N VAL A 70 2.56 -3.30 -8.15
CA VAL A 70 2.65 -4.59 -7.44
C VAL A 70 2.19 -5.76 -8.34
N GLN A 71 1.30 -5.51 -9.31
CA GLN A 71 0.93 -6.51 -10.32
C GLN A 71 2.03 -6.74 -11.37
N ASP A 72 2.67 -5.67 -11.84
CA ASP A 72 3.54 -5.74 -13.02
C ASP A 72 5.03 -5.94 -12.70
N ILE A 73 5.50 -5.47 -11.55
CA ILE A 73 6.95 -5.34 -11.24
C ILE A 73 7.42 -6.33 -10.17
N GLU A 74 6.51 -6.96 -9.42
CA GLU A 74 6.83 -7.90 -8.32
C GLU A 74 7.86 -7.32 -7.31
N ALA A 75 7.75 -6.02 -7.00
CA ALA A 75 8.70 -5.29 -6.15
C ALA A 75 8.57 -5.66 -4.66
N GLU A 76 9.61 -6.26 -4.08
CA GLU A 76 9.63 -6.65 -2.67
C GLU A 76 9.78 -5.44 -1.74
N THR A 77 10.67 -4.52 -2.10
CA THR A 77 10.92 -3.26 -1.38
C THR A 77 10.52 -2.07 -2.23
N VAL A 78 9.62 -1.23 -1.69
CA VAL A 78 9.19 0.00 -2.34
C VAL A 78 9.67 1.20 -1.54
N ALA A 79 10.34 2.15 -2.19
CA ALA A 79 10.66 3.44 -1.62
C ALA A 79 9.71 4.52 -2.16
N CYS A 80 9.31 5.46 -1.30
CA CYS A 80 8.53 6.62 -1.69
C CYS A 80 9.18 7.89 -1.17
N LEU A 81 9.29 8.91 -2.02
CA LEU A 81 9.77 10.23 -1.61
C LEU A 81 8.62 11.00 -0.94
N THR A 82 8.88 11.60 0.23
CA THR A 82 7.92 12.53 0.83
C THR A 82 7.73 13.74 -0.11
N PRO A 83 6.49 14.08 -0.50
CA PRO A 83 6.21 15.29 -1.28
C PRO A 83 6.62 16.55 -0.52
N VAL A 84 7.33 17.46 -1.20
CA VAL A 84 7.72 18.77 -0.65
C VAL A 84 6.54 19.72 -0.75
N GLU A 85 5.82 19.92 0.35
CA GLU A 85 4.62 20.75 0.40
C GLU A 85 4.56 21.59 1.68
N ASP A 86 4.02 22.81 1.60
CA ASP A 86 3.78 23.65 2.78
C ASP A 86 2.61 23.12 3.64
N GLU A 87 1.58 22.56 2.98
CA GLU A 87 0.42 21.92 3.60
C GLU A 87 -0.04 20.73 2.76
N PRO A 88 -0.48 19.63 3.38
CA PRO A 88 -0.57 19.39 4.81
C PRO A 88 0.80 19.07 5.43
N SER A 89 0.89 19.18 6.76
CA SER A 89 2.12 18.91 7.50
C SER A 89 2.77 17.55 7.18
N ASP A 90 4.09 17.46 7.32
CA ASP A 90 4.89 16.25 7.12
C ASP A 90 4.29 14.99 7.78
N ALA A 91 3.81 15.13 9.01
CA ALA A 91 3.18 14.02 9.75
C ALA A 91 1.89 13.55 9.06
N ARG A 92 1.07 14.47 8.56
CA ARG A 92 -0.19 14.12 7.89
C ARG A 92 0.05 13.54 6.50
N THR A 93 1.03 14.08 5.77
CA THR A 93 1.46 13.55 4.48
C THR A 93 2.02 12.13 4.61
N ALA A 94 2.95 11.92 5.54
CA ALA A 94 3.53 10.60 5.81
C ALA A 94 2.50 9.58 6.29
N HIS A 95 1.55 10.01 7.14
CA HIS A 95 0.44 9.18 7.58
C HIS A 95 -0.37 8.67 6.37
N ALA A 96 -0.93 9.57 5.56
CA ALA A 96 -1.76 9.18 4.43
C ALA A 96 -1.01 8.27 3.44
N LEU A 97 0.24 8.60 3.16
CA LEU A 97 1.10 7.84 2.26
C LEU A 97 1.34 6.41 2.75
N VAL A 98 1.62 6.22 4.05
CA VAL A 98 1.84 4.90 4.62
C VAL A 98 0.54 4.11 4.75
N GLU A 99 -0.53 4.75 5.23
CA GLU A 99 -1.83 4.09 5.41
C GLU A 99 -2.31 3.51 4.07
N GLU A 100 -2.32 4.32 3.02
CA GLU A 100 -2.82 3.91 1.70
C GLU A 100 -1.94 2.85 1.05
N PHE A 101 -0.61 2.96 1.16
CA PHE A 101 0.29 1.95 0.63
C PHE A 101 0.06 0.59 1.29
N VAL A 102 -0.02 0.56 2.63
CA VAL A 102 -0.22 -0.68 3.40
C VAL A 102 -1.58 -1.29 3.06
N LEU A 103 -2.64 -0.47 2.98
CA LEU A 103 -3.98 -0.94 2.60
C LEU A 103 -4.01 -1.50 1.17
N ALA A 104 -3.38 -0.82 0.20
CA ALA A 104 -3.31 -1.28 -1.18
C ALA A 104 -2.55 -2.62 -1.30
N ALA A 105 -1.40 -2.74 -0.62
CA ALA A 105 -0.63 -3.99 -0.59
C ALA A 105 -1.41 -5.13 0.08
N TYR A 106 -2.17 -4.85 1.14
CA TYR A 106 -3.06 -5.82 1.76
C TYR A 106 -4.18 -6.27 0.81
N ARG A 107 -4.83 -5.33 0.10
CA ARG A 107 -5.86 -5.66 -0.91
C ARG A 107 -5.29 -6.56 -2.02
N TYR A 108 -4.09 -6.24 -2.52
CA TYR A 108 -3.40 -7.09 -3.50
C TYR A 108 -3.25 -8.52 -3.00
N ARG A 109 -2.71 -8.71 -1.79
CA ARG A 109 -2.54 -10.03 -1.15
C ARG A 109 -3.85 -10.80 -1.01
N ARG A 110 -4.91 -10.10 -0.58
CA ARG A 110 -6.22 -10.72 -0.33
C ARG A 110 -6.92 -11.18 -1.61
N TYR A 111 -6.77 -10.44 -2.71
CA TYR A 111 -7.46 -10.73 -3.97
C TYR A 111 -6.61 -11.48 -5.00
N LYS A 112 -5.31 -11.70 -4.75
CA LYS A 112 -4.47 -12.53 -5.61
C LYS A 112 -4.90 -14.00 -5.50
N THR A 113 -5.27 -14.59 -6.65
CA THR A 113 -5.85 -15.94 -6.74
C THR A 113 -4.86 -17.00 -7.23
N ALA A 114 -3.60 -16.65 -7.47
CA ALA A 114 -2.58 -17.55 -8.02
C ALA A 114 -1.32 -17.59 -7.15
N ASP A 115 -0.69 -18.76 -7.08
CA ASP A 115 0.64 -18.97 -6.49
C ASP A 115 1.65 -18.06 -7.21
N GLY A 116 2.40 -17.25 -6.47
CA GLY A 116 3.36 -16.29 -7.01
C GLY A 116 3.73 -15.21 -6.01
N PHE A 117 4.23 -14.07 -6.49
CA PHE A 117 4.66 -12.95 -5.64
C PHE A 117 3.64 -12.54 -4.57
N GLU A 118 4.04 -12.51 -3.31
CA GLU A 118 3.14 -12.21 -2.19
C GLU A 118 2.86 -10.72 -2.01
N GLY A 119 3.34 -9.83 -2.89
CA GLY A 119 3.26 -8.39 -2.66
C GLY A 119 4.39 -7.86 -1.77
N PRO A 120 4.62 -6.54 -1.76
CA PRO A 120 5.76 -5.91 -1.10
C PRO A 120 5.83 -6.25 0.38
N SER A 121 7.03 -6.57 0.87
CA SER A 121 7.30 -6.86 2.29
C SER A 121 7.80 -5.64 3.05
N ALA A 122 8.37 -4.66 2.33
CA ALA A 122 8.96 -3.45 2.90
C ALA A 122 8.53 -2.17 2.17
N PHE A 123 8.32 -1.11 2.95
CA PHE A 123 8.05 0.24 2.48
C PHE A 123 8.97 1.24 3.16
N LEU A 124 9.76 1.96 2.36
CA LEU A 124 10.73 2.95 2.81
C LEU A 124 10.21 4.36 2.49
N VAL A 125 10.05 5.20 3.50
CA VAL A 125 9.70 6.61 3.32
C VAL A 125 10.98 7.45 3.37
N HIS A 126 11.34 8.06 2.25
CA HIS A 126 12.49 8.96 2.19
C HIS A 126 12.11 10.36 2.68
N VAL A 127 12.85 10.83 3.68
CA VAL A 127 12.75 12.15 4.29
C VAL A 127 13.77 13.06 3.62
N GLY A 128 13.27 13.95 2.75
CA GLY A 128 14.09 15.00 2.15
C GLY A 128 14.52 16.07 3.16
N ASP A 129 15.50 16.89 2.79
CA ASP A 129 16.09 17.92 3.65
C ASP A 129 15.09 18.98 4.14
N ASP A 130 14.01 19.19 3.39
CA ASP A 130 12.94 20.15 3.70
C ASP A 130 11.92 19.61 4.72
N HIS A 131 12.06 18.35 5.15
CA HIS A 131 11.09 17.68 6.03
C HIS A 131 11.61 17.46 7.45
N ASP A 132 10.73 17.61 8.43
CA ASP A 132 11.00 17.23 9.81
C ASP A 132 10.91 15.69 9.96
N ARG A 133 12.08 15.06 10.09
CA ARG A 133 12.20 13.60 10.24
C ARG A 133 11.35 13.03 11.38
N ALA A 134 11.24 13.73 12.50
CA ALA A 134 10.47 13.27 13.65
C ALA A 134 8.96 13.24 13.33
N SER A 135 8.47 14.28 12.66
CA SER A 135 7.09 14.37 12.18
C SER A 135 6.77 13.32 11.13
N VAL A 136 7.66 13.10 10.15
CA VAL A 136 7.49 12.02 9.16
C VAL A 136 7.44 10.65 9.82
N GLN A 137 8.32 10.38 10.79
CA GLN A 137 8.32 9.12 11.53
C GLN A 137 7.03 8.91 12.33
N ASP A 138 6.56 9.92 13.08
CA ASP A 138 5.30 9.85 13.83
C ASP A 138 4.10 9.64 12.90
N GLY A 139 4.07 10.35 11.75
CA GLY A 139 3.07 10.15 10.71
C GLY A 139 3.07 8.73 10.16
N ALA A 140 4.24 8.22 9.77
CA ALA A 140 4.42 6.88 9.23
C ALA A 140 3.99 5.79 10.23
N ASP A 141 4.36 5.93 11.51
CA ASP A 141 3.95 4.99 12.56
C ASP A 141 2.45 4.99 12.78
N ARG A 142 1.81 6.17 12.78
CA ARG A 142 0.34 6.28 12.86
C ARG A 142 -0.36 5.63 11.68
N GLY A 143 0.09 5.92 10.45
CA GLY A 143 -0.50 5.34 9.24
C GLY A 143 -0.38 3.82 9.20
N ARG A 144 0.79 3.29 9.58
CA ARG A 144 0.99 1.84 9.70
C ARG A 144 0.07 1.23 10.75
N HIS A 145 -0.06 1.87 11.91
CA HIS A 145 -0.90 1.39 13.00
C HIS A 145 -2.39 1.36 12.61
N LEU A 146 -2.86 2.42 11.95
CA LEU A 146 -4.25 2.52 11.49
C LEU A 146 -4.54 1.52 10.37
N ALA A 147 -3.66 1.39 9.38
CA ALA A 147 -3.81 0.38 8.34
C ALA A 147 -3.83 -1.05 8.93
N ALA A 148 -2.94 -1.37 9.86
CA ALA A 148 -2.95 -2.66 10.56
C ALA A 148 -4.25 -2.87 11.36
N GLY A 149 -4.77 -1.82 12.01
CA GLY A 149 -6.07 -1.82 12.67
C GLY A 149 -7.22 -2.12 11.70
N THR A 150 -7.23 -1.49 10.53
CA THR A 150 -8.23 -1.72 9.47
C THR A 150 -8.13 -3.13 8.88
N CYS A 151 -6.93 -3.67 8.72
CA CYS A 151 -6.71 -5.04 8.22
C CYS A 151 -7.02 -6.13 9.27
N THR A 152 -7.03 -5.78 10.56
CA THR A 152 -7.37 -6.68 11.68
C THR A 152 -8.79 -6.47 12.20
N ALA A 153 -9.45 -5.37 11.79
CA ALA A 153 -10.88 -5.14 11.99
C ALA A 153 -11.62 -6.31 11.34
N PRO A 154 -12.33 -7.14 12.11
CA PRO A 154 -12.75 -8.44 11.64
C PRO A 154 -13.70 -8.37 10.44
N ASP A 155 -13.49 -9.34 9.56
CA ASP A 155 -14.49 -10.22 8.94
C ASP A 155 -15.55 -10.69 9.99
N ARG A 156 -16.27 -9.74 10.60
CA ARG A 156 -17.41 -9.95 11.48
C ARG A 156 -18.66 -9.56 10.69
N SER A 157 -19.04 -10.46 9.77
CA SER A 157 -20.43 -10.68 9.41
C SER A 157 -21.18 -11.32 10.57
#